data_AF-A0A1B6NRD0-F1
#
_entry.id   AF-A0A1B6NRD0-F1
#
_cell.length_a   1.000
_cell.length_b   1.000
_cell.length_c   1.000
_cell.angle_alpha   90.00
_cell.angle_beta   90.00
_cell.angle_gamma   90.00
#
_symmetry.space_group_name_H-M   'P 1'
#
loop_
_entity.id
_entity.type
_entity.pdbx_description
1 polymer ?
#
loop_
_entity_poly.entity_id
_entity_poly.type
_entity_poly.pdbx_seq_one_letter_code
_entity_poly.pdbx_strand_id
1 'polypeptide(L)'
;SEVQEPPMPLEQDAWLDIYDNRDEDNYSQAGDLYRIMSEDQKQQLVNNIADGLSQATKDVQEAMFVQYDLADSDYGERVRKAVANR
;
A
#
# COMPACT_ATOMS: atom_id res chain seq x y z
N SER A 1 -9.24 0.04 -41.08
CA SER A 1 -9.53 1.38 -40.53
C SER A 1 -8.39 1.68 -39.57
N GLU A 2 -7.43 2.49 -39.98
CA GLU A 2 -6.40 2.99 -39.05
C GLU A 2 -7.09 4.03 -38.16
N VAL A 3 -7.28 3.69 -36.89
CA VAL A 3 -7.78 4.66 -35.92
C VAL A 3 -6.61 5.59 -35.62
N GLN A 4 -6.67 6.84 -36.10
CA GLN A 4 -5.70 7.85 -35.69
C GLN A 4 -5.91 8.13 -34.20
N GLU A 5 -4.82 8.11 -33.44
CA GLU A 5 -4.85 8.46 -32.02
C GLU A 5 -5.32 9.91 -31.86
N PRO A 6 -6.21 10.18 -30.88
CA PRO A 6 -6.72 11.52 -30.66
C PRO A 6 -5.56 12.45 -30.25
N PRO A 7 -5.50 13.68 -30.79
CA PRO A 7 -4.47 14.62 -30.39
C PRO A 7 -4.59 14.96 -28.90
N MET A 8 -3.48 14.87 -28.17
CA MET A 8 -3.34 15.34 -26.79
C MET A 8 -2.70 16.73 -26.81
N PRO A 9 -3.48 17.82 -26.81
CA PRO A 9 -2.91 19.16 -26.80
C PRO A 9 -2.15 19.39 -25.49
N LEU A 10 -0.87 19.71 -25.60
CA LEU A 10 -0.05 20.18 -24.47
C LEU A 10 -0.13 21.71 -24.43
N GLU A 11 -0.28 22.29 -23.24
CA GLU A 11 -0.20 23.74 -23.03
C GLU A 11 1.17 24.25 -23.51
N GLN A 12 1.21 25.36 -24.25
CA GLN A 12 2.42 25.86 -24.93
C GLN A 12 3.55 26.27 -23.95
N ASP A 13 3.21 26.46 -22.66
CA ASP A 13 4.12 26.78 -21.56
C ASP A 13 4.10 25.68 -20.47
N ALA A 14 4.00 24.40 -20.85
CA ALA A 14 4.06 23.29 -19.91
C ALA A 14 5.46 23.16 -19.27
N TRP A 15 5.63 23.76 -18.09
CA TRP A 15 6.77 23.48 -17.23
C TRP A 15 6.62 22.05 -16.69
N LEU A 16 7.55 21.15 -17.05
CA LEU A 16 7.70 19.86 -16.37
C LEU A 16 8.32 20.14 -14.99
N ASP A 17 7.48 20.41 -14.00
CA ASP A 17 7.89 20.40 -12.61
C ASP A 17 8.02 18.94 -12.12
N ILE A 18 8.87 18.70 -11.13
CA ILE A 18 8.96 17.38 -10.50
C ILE A 18 7.63 17.16 -9.79
N TYR A 19 6.82 16.21 -10.26
CA TYR A 19 5.57 15.85 -9.60
C TYR A 19 5.92 15.20 -8.25
N ASP A 20 5.88 16.01 -7.21
CA ASP A 20 6.15 15.60 -5.84
C ASP A 20 4.87 15.08 -5.21
N ASN A 21 4.70 13.75 -5.22
CA ASN A 21 3.53 13.09 -4.68
C ASN A 21 3.70 12.64 -3.22
N ARG A 22 4.70 13.17 -2.50
CA ARG A 22 4.96 12.83 -1.09
C ARG A 22 3.81 13.21 -0.15
N ASP A 23 2.95 14.14 -0.57
CA ASP A 23 1.73 14.55 0.14
C ASP A 23 0.49 13.72 -0.25
N GLU A 24 0.60 12.75 -1.16
CA GLU A 24 -0.51 11.85 -1.49
C GLU A 24 -0.82 10.91 -0.31
N ASP A 25 -2.12 10.70 -0.09
CA ASP A 25 -2.62 9.78 0.94
C ASP A 25 -2.38 8.32 0.52
N ASN A 26 -1.20 7.82 0.87
CA ASN A 26 -0.75 6.46 0.59
C ASN A 26 -1.45 5.38 1.45
N TYR A 27 -2.26 5.77 2.43
CA TYR A 27 -2.82 4.86 3.44
C TYR A 27 -4.29 4.57 3.22
N SER A 28 -5.06 5.58 2.78
CA SER A 28 -6.51 5.42 2.59
C SER A 28 -6.86 4.33 1.60
N GLN A 29 -6.17 4.25 0.45
CA GLN A 29 -6.46 3.20 -0.53
C GLN A 29 -6.14 1.79 0.00
N ALA A 30 -5.01 1.63 0.71
CA ALA A 30 -4.62 0.35 1.29
C ALA A 30 -5.59 -0.08 2.40
N GLY A 31 -6.02 0.87 3.24
CA GLY A 31 -7.02 0.65 4.26
C GLY A 31 -8.38 0.28 3.69
N ASP A 32 -8.84 0.98 2.66
CA ASP A 32 -10.11 0.71 2.00
C ASP A 32 -10.12 -0.69 1.38
N LEU A 33 -9.04 -1.06 0.69
CA LEU A 33 -8.86 -2.40 0.16
C LEU A 33 -8.95 -3.46 1.27
N TYR A 34 -8.29 -3.25 2.40
CA TYR A 34 -8.35 -4.18 3.54
C TYR A 34 -9.76 -4.28 4.13
N ARG A 35 -10.47 -3.16 4.27
CA ARG A 35 -11.83 -3.12 4.85
C ARG A 35 -12.87 -3.87 4.01
N ILE A 36 -12.73 -3.89 2.68
CA ILE A 36 -13.66 -4.62 1.79
C ILE A 36 -13.35 -6.11 1.67
N MET A 37 -12.21 -6.59 2.17
CA MET A 37 -11.86 -8.01 2.14
C MET A 37 -12.72 -8.82 3.11
N SER A 38 -13.02 -10.07 2.73
CA SER A 38 -13.58 -11.06 3.66
C SER A 38 -12.57 -11.43 4.75
N GLU A 39 -13.04 -12.00 5.85
CA GLU A 39 -12.13 -12.41 6.93
C GLU A 39 -11.10 -13.46 6.47
N ASP A 40 -11.48 -14.39 5.59
CA ASP A 40 -10.53 -15.36 5.02
C ASP A 40 -9.46 -14.68 4.16
N GLN A 41 -9.84 -13.68 3.37
CA GLN A 41 -8.91 -12.89 2.55
C GLN A 41 -7.95 -12.08 3.43
N LYS A 42 -8.46 -11.44 4.49
CA LYS A 42 -7.62 -10.73 5.47
C LYS A 42 -6.64 -11.68 6.12
N GLN A 43 -7.09 -12.87 6.53
CA GLN A 43 -6.23 -13.87 7.16
C GLN A 43 -5.13 -14.37 6.21
N GLN A 44 -5.46 -14.61 4.94
CA GLN A 44 -4.48 -14.98 3.91
C GLN A 44 -3.45 -13.86 3.68
N LEU A 45 -3.91 -12.62 3.54
CA LEU A 45 -3.04 -11.45 3.38
C LEU A 45 -2.05 -11.31 4.54
N VAL A 46 -2.57 -11.35 5.77
CA VAL A 46 -1.77 -11.25 7.00
C VAL A 46 -0.72 -12.36 7.08
N ASN A 47 -1.10 -13.60 6.76
CA ASN A 47 -0.17 -14.73 6.79
C ASN A 47 0.95 -14.58 5.77
N ASN A 48 0.61 -14.22 4.53
CA ASN A 48 1.60 -14.01 3.47
C ASN A 48 2.61 -12.92 3.83
N ILE A 49 2.13 -11.82 4.44
CA ILE A 49 3.00 -10.74 4.90
C ILE A 49 3.89 -11.23 6.04
N ALA A 50 3.33 -11.93 7.03
CA ALA A 50 4.09 -12.42 8.17
C ALA A 50 5.20 -13.39 7.75
N ASP A 51 4.95 -14.27 6.78
CA ASP A 51 5.94 -15.24 6.28
C ASP A 51 7.18 -14.56 5.68
N GLY A 52 6.99 -13.43 4.99
CA GLY A 52 8.11 -12.63 4.47
C GLY A 52 8.72 -11.70 5.53
N LEU A 53 7.88 -10.95 6.24
CA LEU A 53 8.31 -9.87 7.13
C LEU A 53 9.01 -10.39 8.40
N SER A 54 8.67 -11.60 8.86
CA SER A 54 9.35 -12.24 9.99
C SER A 54 10.85 -12.48 9.77
N GLN A 55 11.28 -12.57 8.51
CA GLN A 55 12.68 -12.78 8.14
C GLN A 55 13.47 -11.46 8.01
N ALA A 56 12.78 -10.32 8.03
CA ALA A 56 13.40 -9.00 7.96
C ALA A 56 14.03 -8.60 9.30
N THR A 57 14.86 -7.55 9.27
CA THR A 57 15.43 -6.95 10.46
C THR A 57 14.35 -6.23 11.28
N LYS A 58 14.58 -6.07 12.59
CA LYS A 58 13.58 -5.49 13.52
C LYS A 58 13.19 -4.05 13.17
N ASP A 59 14.13 -3.25 12.70
CA ASP A 59 13.89 -1.88 12.24
C ASP A 59 12.96 -1.85 11.02
N VAL A 60 13.12 -2.79 10.08
CA VAL A 60 12.21 -2.94 8.94
C VAL A 60 10.83 -3.40 9.38
N GLN A 61 10.75 -4.36 10.31
CA GLN A 61 9.46 -4.83 10.86
C GLN A 61 8.69 -3.67 11.51
N GLU A 62 9.36 -2.88 12.35
CA GLU A 62 8.73 -1.75 13.04
C GLU A 62 8.27 -0.67 12.06
N ALA A 63 9.10 -0.33 11.07
CA ALA A 63 8.73 0.63 10.03
C ALA A 63 7.46 0.19 9.28
N MET A 64 7.36 -1.10 8.94
CA MET A 64 6.19 -1.66 8.26
C MET A 64 4.95 -1.70 9.15
N PHE A 65 5.07 -2.01 10.45
CA PHE A 65 3.93 -1.99 11.37
C PHE A 65 3.27 -0.62 11.44
N VAL A 66 4.07 0.46 11.43
CA VAL A 66 3.52 1.83 11.38
C VAL A 66 2.70 2.06 10.11
N GLN A 67 3.16 1.58 8.95
CA GLN A 67 2.41 1.72 7.69
C GLN A 67 1.07 0.99 7.73
N TYR A 68 1.05 -0.22 8.29
CA TYR A 68 -0.20 -0.99 8.41
C TYR A 68 -1.17 -0.36 9.41
N ASP A 69 -0.69 0.15 10.55
CA ASP A 69 -1.53 0.86 11.53
C ASP A 69 -2.15 2.14 10.91
N LEU A 70 -1.40 2.85 10.06
CA LEU A 70 -1.91 4.03 9.34
C LEU A 70 -2.98 3.66 8.30
N ALA A 71 -2.90 2.49 7.68
CA ALA A 71 -3.91 1.99 6.75
C ALA A 71 -5.18 1.52 7.48
N ASP A 72 -5.02 0.68 8.51
CA ASP A 72 -6.10 0.18 9.36
C ASP A 72 -5.55 -0.43 10.66
N SER A 73 -6.11 -0.09 11.81
CA SER A 73 -5.57 -0.57 13.10
C SER A 73 -5.74 -2.07 13.32
N ASP A 74 -6.83 -2.69 12.82
CA ASP A 74 -7.00 -4.15 12.89
C ASP A 74 -5.97 -4.84 12.00
N TYR A 75 -5.68 -4.27 10.82
CA TYR A 75 -4.68 -4.81 9.91
C TYR A 75 -3.28 -4.84 10.55
N GLY A 76 -2.82 -3.70 11.08
CA GLY A 76 -1.52 -3.61 11.74
C GLY A 76 -1.40 -4.51 12.97
N GLU A 77 -2.45 -4.62 13.78
CA GLU A 77 -2.49 -5.55 14.92
C GLU A 77 -2.36 -7.01 14.49
N ARG A 78 -3.09 -7.43 13.44
CA ARG A 78 -3.05 -8.80 12.94
C ARG A 78 -1.68 -9.16 12.35
N VAL A 79 -1.08 -8.27 11.57
CA VAL A 79 0.27 -8.49 11.00
C VAL A 79 1.31 -8.59 12.11
N ARG A 80 1.27 -7.69 13.10
CA ARG A 80 2.20 -7.70 14.24
C ARG A 80 2.10 -9.01 15.03
N LYS A 81 0.88 -9.47 15.33
CA LYS A 81 0.65 -10.76 16.01
C LYS A 81 1.14 -11.93 15.16
N ALA A 82 0.87 -11.93 13.86
CA ALA A 82 1.26 -13.01 12.97
C ALA A 82 2.79 -13.13 12.86
N VAL A 83 3.51 -12.01 12.73
CA VAL A 83 4.98 -11.95 12.72
C VAL A 83 5.56 -12.44 14.05
N ALA A 84 4.99 -12.05 15.18
CA ALA A 84 5.47 -12.48 16.51
C ALA A 84 5.30 -13.99 16.76
N ASN A 85 4.43 -14.67 15.99
CA ASN A 85 4.18 -16.10 16.06
C ASN A 85 5.00 -16.91 15.02
N ARG A 86 5.96 -16.29 14.34
CA ARG A 86 6.88 -16.96 13.41
C ARG A 86 8.21 -17.32 14.06
#